data_AF-A0A6L7WUZ9-F1
#
_entry.id   AF-A0A6L7WUZ9-F1
#
_cell.length_a   1.000
_cell.length_b   1.000
_cell.length_c   1.000
_cell.angle_alpha   90.00
_cell.angle_beta   90.00
_cell.angle_gamma   90.00
#
_symmetry.space_group_name_H-M   'P 1'
#
loop_
_entity.id
_entity.type
_entity.pdbx_description
1 polymer ?
#
loop_
_entity_poly.entity_id
_entity_poly.type
_entity_poly.pdbx_seq_one_letter_code
_entity_poly.pdbx_strand_id
1 'polypeptide(L)'
;MSNNSFGTRQSLPAGDGTTVDVYNLRALEASGYPGVGRLPYSLKILLENMLRREDGRAVKADDIEALAGWRPGVDKEIAFM
;
A
#
# COMPACT_ATOMS: atom_id res chain seq x y z
N MET A 1 7.20 -8.20 10.26
CA MET A 1 7.75 -7.36 9.17
C MET A 1 6.90 -7.64 7.94
N SER A 2 6.59 -6.64 7.12
CA SER A 2 5.80 -6.84 5.89
C SER A 2 6.50 -7.84 4.96
N ASN A 3 5.73 -8.68 4.28
CA ASN A 3 6.23 -9.55 3.21
C ASN A 3 6.74 -8.74 2.01
N ASN A 4 6.26 -7.51 1.83
CA ASN A 4 6.67 -6.59 0.77
C ASN A 4 6.61 -7.22 -0.62
N SER A 5 5.56 -8.01 -0.90
CA SER A 5 5.39 -8.74 -2.17
C SER A 5 5.35 -7.80 -3.40
N PHE A 6 4.98 -6.54 -3.18
CA PHE A 6 4.89 -5.51 -4.22
C PHE A 6 6.19 -4.69 -4.40
N GLY A 7 7.23 -4.96 -3.60
CA GLY A 7 8.52 -4.24 -3.72
C GLY A 7 8.41 -2.73 -3.46
N THR A 8 7.48 -2.29 -2.61
CA THR A 8 7.19 -0.86 -2.40
C THR A 8 7.96 -0.25 -1.24
N ARG A 9 8.59 -1.07 -0.37
CA ARG A 9 9.41 -0.59 0.74
C ARG A 9 10.64 0.16 0.25
N GLN A 10 10.83 1.38 0.75
CA GLN A 10 11.97 2.25 0.49
C GLN A 10 12.47 2.86 1.79
N SER A 11 13.78 3.07 1.88
CA SER A 11 14.39 3.77 3.00
C SER A 11 14.47 5.26 2.70
N LEU A 12 13.92 6.09 3.58
CA LEU A 12 13.91 7.54 3.48
C LEU A 12 14.80 8.13 4.59
N PRO A 13 15.86 8.87 4.26
CA PRO A 13 16.66 9.58 5.26
C PRO A 13 15.84 10.74 5.85
N ALA A 14 15.82 10.83 7.17
CA ALA A 14 15.24 11.93 7.92
C ALA A 14 16.29 12.99 8.26
N GLY A 15 15.84 14.20 8.56
CA GLY A 15 16.73 15.36 8.78
C GLY A 15 17.63 15.26 10.02
N ASP A 16 17.34 14.35 10.94
CA ASP A 16 18.12 14.06 12.15
C ASP A 16 19.18 12.96 11.96
N GLY A 17 19.37 12.49 10.73
CA GLY A 17 20.28 11.39 10.40
C GLY A 17 19.70 10.00 10.64
N THR A 18 18.44 9.90 11.09
CA THR A 18 17.73 8.61 11.14
C THR A 18 17.25 8.20 9.75
N THR A 19 16.96 6.92 9.58
CA THR A 19 16.37 6.39 8.35
C THR A 19 15.07 5.71 8.71
N VAL A 20 13.99 6.05 8.00
CA VAL A 20 12.68 5.45 8.18
C VAL A 20 12.29 4.64 6.95
N ASP A 21 11.56 3.55 7.15
CA ASP A 21 10.98 2.79 6.06
C ASP A 21 9.63 3.38 5.66
N VAL A 22 9.42 3.56 4.36
CA VAL A 22 8.16 4.00 3.76
C VAL A 22 7.71 3.00 2.69
N TYR A 23 6.40 2.82 2.53
CA TYR A 23 5.83 1.98 1.47
C TYR A 23 5.30 2.89 0.35
N ASN A 24 6.08 3.03 -0.72
CA ASN A 24 5.87 4.04 -1.75
C ASN A 24 4.76 3.62 -2.74
N LEU A 25 3.64 4.33 -2.72
CA LEU A 25 2.52 4.12 -3.65
C LEU A 25 2.87 4.35 -5.13
N ARG A 26 3.87 5.19 -5.43
CA ARG A 26 4.34 5.37 -6.82
C ARG A 26 5.07 4.15 -7.34
N ALA A 27 5.76 3.41 -6.47
CA ALA A 27 6.37 2.14 -6.86
C ALA A 27 5.28 1.11 -7.21
N LEU A 28 4.17 1.10 -6.47
CA LEU A 28 3.00 0.26 -6.78
C LEU A 28 2.32 0.68 -8.08
N GLU A 29 2.20 1.98 -8.34
CA GLU A 29 1.65 2.49 -9.60
C GLU A 29 2.50 2.05 -10.80
N ALA A 30 3.82 2.15 -10.68
CA ALA A 30 4.78 1.73 -11.70
C ALA A 30 4.83 0.21 -11.90
N SER A 31 4.44 -0.60 -10.90
CA SER A 31 4.49 -2.07 -10.97
C SER A 31 3.26 -2.70 -11.62
N GLY A 32 2.25 -1.91 -12.02
CA GLY A 32 1.08 -2.42 -12.75
C GLY A 32 -0.27 -1.89 -12.27
N TYR A 33 -0.29 -0.96 -11.31
CA TYR A 33 -1.52 -0.40 -10.74
C TYR A 33 -1.70 1.09 -11.07
N PRO A 34 -1.92 1.47 -12.35
CA PRO A 34 -1.98 2.87 -12.82
C PRO A 34 -3.14 3.69 -12.22
N GLY A 35 -4.08 3.04 -11.53
CA GLY A 35 -5.19 3.69 -10.84
C GLY A 35 -4.82 4.29 -9.48
N VAL A 36 -3.70 3.88 -8.89
CA VAL A 36 -3.30 4.23 -7.51
C VAL A 36 -3.13 5.75 -7.35
N GLY A 37 -2.55 6.43 -8.34
CA GLY A 37 -2.40 7.89 -8.34
C GLY A 37 -3.74 8.64 -8.29
N ARG A 38 -4.82 8.03 -8.80
CA ARG A 38 -6.17 8.62 -8.89
C ARG A 38 -7.08 8.30 -7.71
N LEU A 39 -6.64 7.44 -6.79
CA LEU A 39 -7.44 7.11 -5.60
C LEU A 39 -7.68 8.37 -4.72
N PRO A 40 -8.87 8.49 -4.08
CA PRO A 40 -9.09 9.42 -3.00
C PRO A 40 -8.01 9.30 -1.92
N TYR A 41 -7.66 10.42 -1.28
CA TYR A 41 -6.58 10.44 -0.27
C TYR A 41 -6.79 9.45 0.88
N SER A 42 -8.02 9.26 1.34
CA SER A 42 -8.34 8.27 2.37
C SER A 42 -8.00 6.85 1.93
N LEU A 43 -8.33 6.47 0.70
CA LEU A 43 -8.00 5.14 0.16
C LEU A 43 -6.49 4.95 -0.04
N LYS A 44 -5.76 6.02 -0.37
CA LYS A 44 -4.28 5.98 -0.42
C LYS A 44 -3.66 5.68 0.94
N ILE A 45 -4.20 6.26 2.02
CA ILE A 45 -3.74 5.99 3.40
C ILE A 45 -4.01 4.52 3.77
N LEU A 46 -5.21 4.02 3.45
CA LEU A 46 -5.57 2.62 3.68
C LEU A 46 -4.64 1.68 2.90
N LEU A 47 -4.36 2.00 1.64
CA LEU A 47 -3.47 1.20 0.79
C LEU A 47 -2.03 1.16 1.32
N GLU A 48 -1.49 2.29 1.78
CA GLU A 48 -0.17 2.31 2.44
C GLU A 48 -0.16 1.43 3.69
N ASN A 49 -1.18 1.56 4.54
CA ASN A 49 -1.30 0.75 5.77
C ASN A 49 -1.27 -0.74 5.44
N MET A 50 -2.00 -1.16 4.41
CA MET A 50 -2.02 -2.55 3.97
C MET A 50 -0.65 -3.01 3.43
N LEU A 51 0.01 -2.23 2.58
CA LEU A 51 1.37 -2.55 2.11
C LEU A 51 2.37 -2.74 3.27
N ARG A 52 2.27 -1.87 4.28
CA ARG A 52 3.13 -1.90 5.47
C ARG A 52 2.83 -3.07 6.40
N ARG A 53 1.63 -3.64 6.34
CA ARG A 53 1.16 -4.70 7.23
C ARG A 53 0.93 -6.04 6.53
N GLU A 54 1.31 -6.17 5.27
CA GLU A 54 1.18 -7.42 4.51
C GLU A 54 1.84 -8.60 5.26
N ASP A 55 1.04 -9.59 5.63
CA ASP A 55 1.49 -10.76 6.39
C ASP A 55 0.95 -12.08 5.82
N GLY A 56 0.13 -12.03 4.76
CA GLY A 56 -0.48 -13.19 4.13
C GLY A 56 -1.61 -13.84 4.95
N ARG A 57 -1.97 -13.27 6.11
CA ARG A 57 -3.05 -13.76 6.98
C ARG A 57 -4.13 -12.70 7.19
N ALA A 58 -3.78 -11.63 7.91
CA ALA A 58 -4.69 -10.52 8.20
C ALA A 58 -4.71 -9.51 7.04
N VAL A 59 -3.56 -9.26 6.41
CA VAL A 59 -3.45 -8.45 5.20
C VAL A 59 -2.82 -9.31 4.11
N LYS A 60 -3.65 -9.73 3.15
CA LYS A 60 -3.24 -10.56 2.02
C LYS A 60 -2.91 -9.70 0.81
N ALA A 61 -2.07 -10.22 -0.08
CA ALA A 61 -1.76 -9.58 -1.36
C ALA A 61 -3.06 -9.27 -2.14
N ASP A 62 -3.98 -10.22 -2.25
CA ASP A 62 -5.28 -10.06 -2.95
C ASP A 62 -6.14 -8.89 -2.43
N ASP A 63 -6.02 -8.54 -1.14
CA ASP A 63 -6.74 -7.40 -0.57
C ASP A 63 -6.08 -6.08 -0.96
N ILE A 64 -4.75 -6.04 -1.00
CA ILE A 64 -3.96 -4.91 -1.51
C ILE A 64 -4.25 -4.69 -3.00
N GLU A 65 -4.27 -5.75 -3.80
CA GLU A 65 -4.57 -5.67 -5.23
C GLU A 65 -5.99 -5.15 -5.49
N ALA A 66 -6.96 -5.63 -4.70
CA ALA A 66 -8.34 -5.19 -4.83
C ALA A 66 -8.51 -3.70 -4.48
N LEU A 67 -7.81 -3.20 -3.45
CA LEU A 67 -7.84 -1.78 -3.12
C LEU A 67 -7.08 -0.92 -4.15
N ALA A 68 -5.93 -1.40 -4.65
CA ALA A 68 -5.17 -0.73 -5.71
C ALA A 68 -5.97 -0.63 -7.03
N GLY A 69 -6.80 -1.64 -7.30
CA GLY A 69 -7.75 -1.70 -8.41
C GLY A 69 -9.12 -1.08 -8.14
N TRP A 70 -9.35 -0.47 -6.98
CA TRP A 70 -10.69 -0.06 -6.53
C TRP A 70 -11.40 0.90 -7.51
N ARG A 71 -12.72 0.77 -7.57
CA ARG A 71 -13.63 1.65 -8.33
C ARG A 71 -14.86 1.98 -7.47
N PRO A 72 -15.49 3.15 -7.67
CA PRO A 72 -16.73 3.50 -6.98
C PRO A 72 -17.80 2.41 -7.16
N GLY A 73 -18.51 2.07 -6.09
CA GLY A 73 -19.56 1.04 -6.11
C GLY A 73 -19.08 -0.39 -5.89
N VAL A 74 -17.78 -0.61 -5.68
CA VAL A 74 -17.25 -1.91 -5.23
C VAL A 74 -17.38 -2.01 -3.71
N ASP A 75 -18.08 -3.04 -3.25
CA ASP A 75 -18.19 -3.40 -1.83
C ASP A 75 -17.21 -4.55 -1.55
N LYS A 76 -16.14 -4.23 -0.80
CA LYS A 76 -15.14 -5.21 -0.34
C LYS A 76 -14.63 -4.79 1.03
N GLU A 77 -14.67 -5.72 1.96
CA GLU A 77 -14.08 -5.54 3.29
C GLU A 77 -12.55 -5.65 3.22
N ILE A 78 -11.87 -4.80 3.99
CA ILE A 78 -10.41 -4.77 4.11
C ILE A 78 -10.01 -4.68 5.57
N ALA A 79 -8.85 -5.22 5.92
CA ALA A 79 -8.28 -5.06 7.25
C ALA A 79 -7.71 -3.66 7.45
N PHE A 80 -7.95 -3.08 8.63
CA PHE A 80 -7.35 -1.81 9.05
C PHE A 80 -6.94 -1.88 10.52
N MET A 81 -5.68 -1.55 10.81
CA MET A 81 -5.08 -1.66 12.15
C MET A 81 -3.98 -0.63 12.38
#